data_AF-A0A259RUF3-F1
#
_entry.id   AF-A0A259RUF3-F1
#
_cell.length_a   1.000
_cell.length_b   1.000
_cell.length_c   1.000
_cell.angle_alpha   90.00
_cell.angle_beta   90.00
_cell.angle_gamma   90.00
#
_symmetry.space_group_name_H-M   'P 1'
#
loop_
_entity.id
_entity.type
_entity.pdbx_description
1 polymer ?
#
loop_
_entity_poly.entity_id
_entity_poly.type
_entity_poly.pdbx_seq_one_letter_code
_entity_poly.pdbx_strand_id
1 'polypeptide(L)'
;MADYTGGPCTVGEQIIAKEIAEQVIRNTQFWIAIVGLIGTLFGAAIAVGGNLLLHWVQDRKASDLDSARIKLLTQMLDSRDWRKLSTLSRVVGADDDTTRRLLIKLGARGSETTKIGEELWGLITKHPLDQIE
;
A
#
# COMPACT_ATOMS: atom_id res chain seq x y z
N MET A 1 -38.82 52.67 29.56
CA MET A 1 -38.88 51.40 28.81
C MET A 1 -39.77 51.66 27.61
N ALA A 2 -39.16 52.10 26.49
CA ALA A 2 -39.90 52.44 25.29
C ALA A 2 -39.92 51.21 24.38
N ASP A 3 -41.10 50.63 24.28
CA ASP A 3 -41.40 49.49 23.42
C ASP A 3 -41.44 50.00 21.97
N TYR A 4 -40.42 49.67 21.19
CA TYR A 4 -40.37 49.98 19.76
C TYR A 4 -41.30 49.00 19.03
N THR A 5 -42.59 49.30 19.03
CA THR A 5 -43.57 48.58 18.22
C THR A 5 -43.44 49.06 16.77
N GLY A 6 -42.66 48.31 15.98
CA GLY A 6 -42.60 48.47 14.53
C GLY A 6 -44.03 48.38 13.95
N GLY A 7 -44.44 49.40 13.19
CA GLY A 7 -45.73 49.43 12.51
C GLY A 7 -45.90 48.28 11.51
N PRO A 8 -47.14 48.02 11.04
CA PRO A 8 -47.40 46.91 10.12
C PRO A 8 -46.59 47.07 8.83
N CYS A 9 -45.71 46.10 8.57
CA CYS A 9 -44.86 46.07 7.40
C CYS A 9 -45.72 46.10 6.14
N THR A 10 -45.48 47.09 5.28
CA THR A 10 -46.31 47.31 4.09
C THR A 10 -46.16 46.13 3.12
N VAL A 11 -47.19 45.88 2.31
CA VAL A 11 -47.18 44.77 1.35
C VAL A 11 -45.97 44.85 0.40
N GLY A 12 -45.52 46.05 0.05
CA GLY A 12 -44.32 46.27 -0.77
C GLY A 12 -43.03 45.80 -0.09
N GLU A 13 -42.86 46.08 1.20
CA GLU A 13 -41.68 45.64 1.97
C GLU A 13 -41.63 44.12 2.11
N GLN A 14 -42.79 43.46 2.28
CA GLN A 14 -42.87 42.00 2.34
C GLN A 14 -42.48 41.33 1.01
N ILE A 15 -42.86 41.93 -0.13
CA ILE A 15 -42.50 41.43 -1.46
C ILE A 15 -40.98 41.52 -1.67
N ILE A 16 -40.38 42.67 -1.33
CA ILE A 16 -38.93 42.89 -1.46
C ILE A 16 -38.15 41.93 -0.56
N ALA A 17 -38.59 41.75 0.70
CA ALA A 17 -37.94 40.83 1.63
C ALA A 17 -37.97 39.37 1.14
N LYS A 18 -39.10 38.94 0.58
CA LYS A 18 -39.25 37.59 0.01
C LYS A 18 -38.35 37.39 -1.21
N GLU A 19 -38.29 38.36 -2.10
CA GLU A 19 -37.45 38.32 -3.29
C GLU A 19 -35.95 38.24 -2.94
N ILE A 20 -35.49 39.04 -1.97
CA ILE A 20 -34.13 38.99 -1.44
C ILE A 20 -33.83 37.64 -0.80
N ALA A 21 -34.74 37.11 0.03
CA ALA A 21 -34.56 35.82 0.68
C ALA A 21 -34.41 34.69 -0.34
N GLU A 22 -35.26 34.66 -1.37
CA GLU A 22 -35.15 33.68 -2.45
C GLU A 22 -33.83 33.81 -3.22
N GLN A 23 -33.37 35.04 -3.48
CA GLN A 23 -32.09 35.28 -4.15
C GLN A 23 -30.90 34.79 -3.33
N VAL A 24 -30.90 35.05 -2.01
CA VAL A 24 -29.84 34.60 -1.09
C VAL A 24 -29.83 33.08 -0.97
N ILE A 25 -31.00 32.44 -0.86
CA ILE A 25 -31.10 30.97 -0.81
C ILE A 25 -30.55 30.36 -2.09
N ARG A 26 -30.96 30.84 -3.27
CA ARG A 26 -30.45 30.33 -4.56
C ARG A 26 -28.93 30.48 -4.67
N ASN A 27 -28.38 31.63 -4.29
CA ASN A 27 -26.93 31.85 -4.31
C ASN A 27 -26.20 30.91 -3.33
N THR A 28 -26.72 30.75 -2.12
CA THR A 28 -26.14 29.86 -1.10
C THR A 28 -26.15 28.40 -1.57
N GLN A 29 -27.27 27.93 -2.13
CA GLN A 29 -27.39 26.58 -2.68
C GLN A 29 -26.39 26.31 -3.82
N PHE A 30 -26.16 27.30 -4.70
CA PHE A 30 -25.17 27.19 -5.77
C PHE A 30 -23.74 27.00 -5.23
N TRP A 31 -23.34 27.79 -4.22
CA TRP A 31 -22.03 27.66 -3.60
C TRP A 31 -21.85 26.34 -2.83
N ILE A 32 -22.89 25.87 -2.13
CA ILE A 32 -22.86 24.56 -1.45
C ILE A 32 -22.62 23.43 -2.45
N ALA A 33 -23.30 23.47 -3.61
CA ALA A 33 -23.11 22.48 -4.66
C ALA A 33 -21.68 22.49 -5.23
N ILE A 34 -21.09 23.67 -5.45
CA ILE A 34 -19.69 23.81 -5.90
C ILE A 34 -18.73 23.23 -4.87
N VAL A 35 -18.88 23.59 -3.59
CA VAL A 35 -18.02 23.10 -2.52
C VAL A 35 -18.12 21.58 -2.39
N GLY A 36 -19.33 21.01 -2.48
CA GLY A 36 -19.55 19.57 -2.46
C GLY A 36 -18.90 18.86 -3.65
N LEU A 37 -19.03 19.41 -4.85
CA LEU A 37 -18.46 18.84 -6.07
C LEU A 37 -16.93 18.87 -6.07
N ILE A 38 -16.35 20.00 -5.64
CA ILE A 38 -14.89 20.11 -5.51
C ILE A 38 -14.39 19.17 -4.41
N GLY A 39 -15.07 19.15 -3.26
CA GLY A 39 -14.71 18.28 -2.13
C GLY A 39 -14.71 16.79 -2.51
N THR A 40 -15.69 16.34 -3.30
CA THR A 40 -15.77 14.95 -3.77
C THR A 40 -14.66 14.60 -4.76
N LEU A 41 -14.32 15.51 -5.69
CA LEU A 41 -13.19 15.30 -6.61
C LEU A 41 -11.85 15.19 -5.87
N PHE A 42 -11.58 16.10 -4.92
CA PHE A 42 -10.37 16.05 -4.11
C PHE A 42 -10.34 14.83 -3.18
N GLY A 43 -11.47 14.49 -2.56
CA GLY A 43 -11.58 13.30 -1.73
C GLY A 43 -11.29 12.01 -2.50
N ALA A 44 -11.84 11.87 -3.71
CA ALA A 44 -11.56 10.75 -4.60
C ALA A 44 -10.09 10.71 -5.03
N ALA A 45 -9.50 11.85 -5.39
CA ALA A 45 -8.09 11.93 -5.77
C ALA A 45 -7.15 11.53 -4.63
N ILE A 46 -7.44 11.97 -3.39
CA ILE A 46 -6.67 11.59 -2.20
C ILE A 46 -6.82 10.10 -1.91
N ALA A 47 -8.03 9.53 -2.02
CA ALA A 47 -8.27 8.11 -1.77
C ALA A 47 -7.48 7.21 -2.74
N VAL A 48 -7.53 7.54 -4.04
CA VAL A 48 -6.81 6.78 -5.08
C VAL A 48 -5.29 7.00 -4.96
N GLY A 49 -4.86 8.25 -4.83
CA GLY A 49 -3.43 8.60 -4.71
C GLY A 49 -2.79 8.03 -3.44
N GLY A 50 -3.52 8.04 -2.32
CA GLY A 50 -3.08 7.48 -1.04
C GLY A 50 -2.84 5.98 -1.13
N ASN A 51 -3.75 5.22 -1.74
CA ASN A 51 -3.57 3.78 -1.92
C ASN A 51 -2.35 3.46 -2.79
N LEU A 52 -2.17 4.16 -3.92
CA LEU A 52 -1.02 3.99 -4.81
C LEU A 52 0.30 4.30 -4.10
N LEU A 53 0.35 5.40 -3.35
CA LEU A 53 1.55 5.83 -2.63
C LEU A 53 1.92 4.83 -1.53
N LEU A 54 0.94 4.36 -0.76
CA LEU A 54 1.17 3.36 0.29
C LEU A 54 1.70 2.06 -0.29
N HIS A 55 1.11 1.57 -1.38
CA HIS A 55 1.59 0.37 -2.08
C HIS A 55 3.04 0.53 -2.53
N TRP A 56 3.38 1.65 -3.17
CA TRP A 56 4.75 1.90 -3.64
C TRP A 56 5.78 1.97 -2.51
N VAL A 57 5.42 2.58 -1.37
CA VAL A 57 6.29 2.64 -0.19
C VAL A 57 6.45 1.27 0.46
N GLN A 58 5.39 0.48 0.55
CA GLN A 58 5.44 -0.89 1.09
C GLN A 58 6.29 -1.81 0.21
N ASP A 59 6.13 -1.74 -1.11
CA ASP A 59 6.92 -2.53 -2.07
C ASP A 59 8.41 -2.21 -1.96
N ARG A 60 8.76 -0.93 -1.79
CA ARG A 60 10.17 -0.53 -1.56
C ARG A 60 10.73 -1.08 -0.26
N LYS A 61 10.01 -0.98 0.85
CA LYS A 61 10.48 -1.52 2.15
C LYS A 61 10.64 -3.03 2.13
N ALA A 62 9.70 -3.73 1.50
CA ALA A 62 9.80 -5.18 1.31
C ALA A 62 11.01 -5.55 0.43
N SER A 63 11.29 -4.76 -0.60
CA SER A 63 12.46 -4.93 -1.48
C SER A 63 13.79 -4.75 -0.73
N ASP A 64 13.91 -3.77 0.17
CA ASP A 64 15.13 -3.54 0.93
C ASP A 64 15.43 -4.69 1.90
N LEU A 65 14.40 -5.18 2.62
CA LEU A 65 14.55 -6.32 3.52
C LEU A 65 14.90 -7.61 2.76
N ASP A 66 14.21 -7.87 1.64
CA ASP A 66 14.50 -9.03 0.80
C ASP A 66 15.92 -8.95 0.22
N SER A 67 16.40 -7.75 -0.14
CA SER A 67 17.78 -7.56 -0.62
C SER A 67 18.82 -7.87 0.48
N ALA A 68 18.56 -7.45 1.72
CA ALA A 68 19.42 -7.79 2.86
C ALA A 68 19.44 -9.30 3.13
N ARG A 69 18.29 -9.98 3.06
CA ARG A 69 18.18 -11.44 3.22
C ARG A 69 18.89 -12.19 2.10
N ILE A 70 18.72 -11.75 0.84
CA ILE A 70 19.42 -12.34 -0.31
C ILE A 70 20.94 -12.24 -0.14
N LYS A 71 21.44 -11.12 0.37
CA LYS A 71 22.88 -10.97 0.66
C LYS A 71 23.38 -12.00 1.67
N LEU A 72 22.61 -12.28 2.73
CA LEU A 72 22.95 -13.33 3.71
C LEU A 72 22.91 -14.73 3.08
N LEU A 73 21.88 -15.04 2.29
CA LEU A 73 21.78 -16.33 1.59
C LEU A 73 22.96 -16.54 0.63
N THR A 74 23.33 -15.50 -0.11
CA THR A 74 24.48 -15.53 -1.03
C THR A 74 25.75 -15.93 -0.29
N GLN A 75 26.06 -15.26 0.83
CA GLN A 75 27.24 -15.59 1.65
C GLN A 75 27.20 -17.03 2.19
N MET A 76 26.02 -17.49 2.64
CA MET A 76 25.82 -18.83 3.17
C MET A 76 26.04 -19.94 2.12
N LEU A 77 25.54 -19.73 0.90
CA LEU A 77 25.64 -20.68 -0.20
C LEU A 77 26.97 -20.58 -0.97
N ASP A 78 27.65 -19.43 -0.92
CA ASP A 78 29.02 -19.31 -1.44
C ASP A 78 30.02 -20.09 -0.57
N SER A 79 29.80 -20.12 0.74
CA SER A 79 30.72 -20.79 1.69
C SER A 79 30.68 -22.32 1.67
N ARG A 80 29.56 -22.94 1.28
CA ARG A 80 29.37 -24.41 1.25
C ARG A 80 28.38 -24.80 0.16
N ASP A 81 28.52 -26.01 -0.36
CA ASP A 81 27.73 -26.48 -1.49
C ASP A 81 26.24 -26.66 -1.20
N TRP A 82 25.88 -27.50 -0.24
CA TRP A 82 24.49 -27.76 0.15
C TRP A 82 24.20 -27.25 1.57
N ARG A 83 23.06 -26.59 1.75
CA ARG A 83 22.60 -26.06 3.04
C ARG A 83 21.15 -26.47 3.31
N LYS A 84 20.85 -26.85 4.55
CA LYS A 84 19.48 -27.16 4.98
C LYS A 84 18.61 -25.91 4.93
N LEU A 85 17.39 -26.02 4.41
CA LEU A 85 16.42 -24.92 4.39
C LEU A 85 16.21 -24.34 5.79
N SER A 86 16.02 -25.19 6.80
CA SER A 86 15.81 -24.77 8.19
C SER A 86 16.95 -23.91 8.75
N THR A 87 18.19 -24.13 8.30
CA THR A 87 19.33 -23.29 8.68
C THR A 87 19.28 -21.95 7.96
N LEU A 88 18.98 -21.96 6.66
CA LEU A 88 18.86 -20.75 5.85
C LEU A 88 17.74 -19.84 6.39
N SER A 89 16.54 -20.39 6.62
CA SER A 89 15.38 -19.70 7.20
C SER A 89 15.71 -19.05 8.55
N ARG A 90 16.43 -19.77 9.41
CA ARG A 90 16.88 -19.25 10.71
C ARG A 90 17.87 -18.10 10.57
N VAL A 91 18.80 -18.17 9.62
CA VAL A 91 19.82 -17.13 9.40
C VAL A 91 19.20 -15.86 8.80
N VAL A 92 18.26 -15.98 7.87
CA VAL A 92 17.60 -14.81 7.26
C VAL A 92 16.43 -14.26 8.09
N GLY A 93 16.02 -14.97 9.15
CA GLY A 93 14.87 -14.60 9.97
C GLY A 93 13.58 -14.54 9.16
N ALA A 94 13.34 -15.56 8.35
CA ALA A 94 12.13 -15.70 7.54
C ALA A 94 11.57 -17.11 7.66
N ASP A 95 10.28 -17.28 7.36
CA ASP A 95 9.68 -18.60 7.22
C ASP A 95 10.24 -19.36 6.00
N ASP A 96 9.95 -20.66 5.95
CA ASP A 96 10.46 -21.56 4.92
C ASP A 96 9.97 -21.16 3.51
N ASP A 97 8.73 -20.73 3.35
CA ASP A 97 8.18 -20.34 2.04
C ASP A 97 8.83 -19.06 1.50
N THR A 98 8.99 -18.06 2.37
CA THR A 98 9.72 -16.83 2.06
C THR A 98 11.17 -17.17 1.71
N THR A 99 11.80 -18.06 2.45
CA THR A 99 13.19 -18.47 2.20
C THR A 99 13.33 -19.18 0.85
N ARG A 100 12.43 -20.12 0.51
CA ARG A 100 12.38 -20.78 -0.81
C ARG A 100 12.22 -19.75 -1.94
N ARG A 101 11.31 -18.79 -1.78
CA ARG A 101 11.10 -17.70 -2.77
C ARG A 101 12.39 -16.89 -2.99
N LEU A 102 13.08 -16.53 -1.92
CA LEU A 102 14.34 -15.78 -1.99
C LEU A 102 15.46 -16.61 -2.61
N LEU A 103 15.51 -17.90 -2.33
CA LEU A 103 16.48 -18.83 -2.91
C LEU A 103 16.29 -18.96 -4.43
N ILE A 104 15.05 -19.12 -4.90
CA ILE A 104 14.74 -19.11 -6.33
C ILE A 104 15.14 -17.78 -6.96
N LYS A 105 14.80 -16.65 -6.31
CA LYS A 105 15.19 -15.30 -6.78
C LYS A 105 16.71 -15.10 -6.87
N LEU A 106 17.47 -15.75 -5.99
CA LEU A 106 18.94 -15.75 -5.99
C LEU A 106 19.54 -16.68 -7.06
N GLY A 107 18.74 -17.53 -7.71
CA GLY A 107 19.26 -18.56 -8.62
C GLY A 107 19.81 -19.79 -7.88
N ALA A 108 19.29 -20.09 -6.70
CA ALA A 108 19.50 -21.36 -6.02
C ALA A 108 18.43 -22.40 -6.42
N ARG A 109 18.76 -23.67 -6.25
CA ARG A 109 17.85 -24.81 -6.43
C ARG A 109 17.83 -25.72 -5.21
N GLY A 110 16.74 -26.46 -5.05
CA GLY A 110 16.68 -27.60 -4.14
C GLY A 110 17.42 -28.81 -4.71
N SER A 111 17.96 -29.66 -3.83
CA SER A 111 18.52 -30.97 -4.20
C SER A 111 17.41 -31.95 -4.57
N GLU A 112 17.64 -32.77 -5.60
CA GLU A 112 16.74 -33.88 -5.99
C GLU A 112 16.94 -35.11 -5.10
N THR A 113 18.11 -35.21 -4.46
CA THR A 113 18.44 -36.29 -3.54
C THR A 113 17.76 -36.09 -2.18
N THR A 114 16.79 -36.94 -1.90
CA THR A 114 16.13 -37.04 -0.58
C THR A 114 16.94 -37.89 0.41
N LYS A 115 18.26 -38.09 0.23
CA LYS A 115 19.03 -39.13 0.94
C LYS A 115 19.02 -39.02 2.47
N ILE A 116 18.53 -37.93 3.07
CA ILE A 116 18.39 -37.80 4.53
C ILE A 116 17.10 -37.04 4.90
N GLY A 117 16.01 -37.12 4.13
CA GLY A 117 14.73 -36.49 4.49
C GLY A 117 14.78 -34.97 4.78
N GLU A 118 15.87 -34.31 4.37
CA GLU A 118 16.16 -32.92 4.66
C GLU A 118 16.18 -32.14 3.35
N GLU A 119 15.43 -31.05 3.32
CA GLU A 119 15.39 -30.14 2.18
C GLU A 119 16.69 -29.35 2.11
N LEU A 120 17.53 -29.68 1.13
CA LEU A 120 18.83 -29.04 0.87
C LEU A 120 18.74 -28.08 -0.31
N TRP A 121 19.43 -26.96 -0.19
CA TRP A 121 19.50 -25.92 -1.21
C TRP A 121 20.94 -25.51 -1.50
N GLY A 122 21.22 -25.18 -2.75
CA GLY A 122 22.53 -24.80 -3.27
C GLY A 122 22.41 -23.86 -4.47
N LEU A 123 23.46 -23.11 -4.79
CA LEU A 123 23.47 -22.24 -5.98
C LEU A 123 23.48 -23.10 -7.26
N ILE A 124 22.67 -22.73 -8.25
CA ILE A 124 22.61 -23.45 -9.54
C ILE A 124 23.96 -23.41 -10.29
N THR A 125 24.78 -22.40 -10.04
CA THR A 125 26.12 -22.27 -10.62
C THR A 125 27.10 -23.31 -10.10
N LYS A 126 26.83 -23.87 -8.91
CA LYS A 126 27.61 -24.95 -8.30
C LYS A 126 26.96 -26.32 -8.52
N HIS A 127 25.63 -26.34 -8.58
CA HIS A 127 24.80 -27.54 -8.74
C HIS A 127 23.86 -27.39 -9.94
N PRO A 128 24.39 -27.50 -11.17
CA PRO A 128 23.59 -27.31 -12.37
C PRO A 128 22.64 -28.51 -12.57
N LEU A 129 21.50 -28.28 -13.25
CA LEU A 129 20.42 -29.27 -13.39
C LEU A 129 20.76 -30.46 -14.28
N ASP A 130 21.81 -30.35 -15.10
CA ASP A 130 22.29 -31.41 -15.99
C ASP A 130 23.12 -32.47 -15.24
N GLN A 131 23.55 -32.15 -14.02
CA GLN A 131 24.24 -33.06 -13.12
C GLN A 131 23.22 -33.63 -12.14
N ILE A 132 22.79 -34.88 -12.39
CA ILE A 132 21.85 -35.60 -11.52
C ILE A 132 22.59 -35.93 -10.23
N GLU A 133 22.31 -35.19 -9.16
CA GLU A 133 22.83 -35.41 -7.79
C GLU A 133 21.74 -35.44 -6.72
#